data_AF-A0A8S2T681-F1
#
_entry.id   AF-A0A8S2T681-F1
#
_cell.length_a   1.000
_cell.length_b   1.000
_cell.length_c   1.000
_cell.angle_alpha   90.00
_cell.angle_beta   90.00
_cell.angle_gamma   90.00
#
_symmetry.space_group_name_H-M   'P 1'
#
loop_
_entity.id
_entity.type
_entity.pdbx_description
1 polymer ?
#
loop_
_entity_poly.entity_id
_entity_poly.type
_entity_poly.pdbx_seq_one_letter_code
_entity_poly.pdbx_strand_id
1 'polypeptide(L)'
;FRIDSYTCSNLLSDIEHIESIILPKLNFDVVYCHNDLICKNVIYDRSTDDVSFIDFEYAMYNYWIYDIANHFIEYAGVEQPDFNLYPNIEHQKQFLQTYFYYRKLTNIDNDYLNNICDLIDKFAALSHLFWSLWAFVQAKISKIDFNYKEYGYMRFKKYFDFKTKLFE
;
A
#
# COMPACT_ATOMS: atom_id res chain seq x y z
N PHE A 1 -17.89 15.38 2.95
CA PHE A 1 -17.51 13.96 3.11
C PHE A 1 -17.70 13.58 4.57
N ARG A 2 -18.45 12.51 4.83
CA ARG A 2 -18.64 11.97 6.18
C ARG A 2 -18.80 10.46 6.03
N ILE A 3 -17.93 9.71 6.69
CA ILE A 3 -18.03 8.26 6.81
C ILE A 3 -18.28 8.00 8.29
N ASP A 4 -19.50 7.57 8.62
CA ASP A 4 -19.99 7.45 9.99
C ASP A 4 -19.83 8.75 10.81
N SER A 5 -18.99 8.74 11.85
CA SER A 5 -18.65 9.91 12.67
C SER A 5 -17.43 10.68 12.17
N TYR A 6 -16.70 10.14 11.19
CA TYR A 6 -15.42 10.66 10.74
C TYR A 6 -15.58 11.77 9.68
N THR A 7 -14.96 12.91 9.92
CA THR A 7 -15.10 14.15 9.13
C THR A 7 -13.82 14.52 8.38
N CYS A 8 -13.89 15.49 7.48
CA CYS A 8 -12.68 16.06 6.85
C CYS A 8 -11.70 16.63 7.88
N SER A 9 -12.17 17.20 8.98
CA SER A 9 -11.29 17.71 10.05
C SER A 9 -10.53 16.59 10.74
N ASN A 10 -11.16 15.42 10.94
CA ASN A 10 -10.45 14.27 11.48
C ASN A 10 -9.40 13.75 10.48
N LEU A 11 -9.73 13.73 9.18
CA LEU A 11 -8.80 13.34 8.12
C LEU A 11 -7.57 14.24 8.07
N LEU A 12 -7.79 15.56 8.09
CA LEU A 12 -6.69 16.53 8.09
C LEU A 12 -5.80 16.35 9.32
N SER A 13 -6.39 16.16 10.50
CA SER A 13 -5.62 15.89 11.72
C SER A 13 -4.79 14.61 11.62
N ASP A 14 -5.31 13.54 11.01
CA ASP A 14 -4.54 12.31 10.79
C ASP A 14 -3.37 12.58 9.84
N ILE A 15 -3.61 13.25 8.71
CA ILE A 15 -2.57 13.57 7.71
C ILE A 15 -1.48 14.43 8.32
N GLU A 16 -1.85 15.50 9.04
CA GLU A 16 -0.90 16.38 9.73
C GLU A 16 -0.02 15.61 10.73
N HIS A 17 -0.63 14.68 11.47
CA HIS A 17 0.09 13.84 12.43
C HIS A 17 1.04 12.86 11.72
N ILE A 18 0.58 12.22 10.63
CA ILE A 18 1.42 11.33 9.81
C ILE A 18 2.63 12.09 9.26
N GLU A 19 2.41 13.26 8.64
CA GLU A 19 3.46 14.06 8.01
C GLU A 19 4.44 14.65 9.04
N SER A 20 3.94 15.12 10.19
CA SER A 20 4.76 15.84 11.16
C SER A 20 5.49 14.95 12.17
N ILE A 21 4.96 13.75 12.45
CA ILE A 21 5.45 12.90 13.55
C ILE A 21 5.86 11.51 13.07
N ILE A 22 5.08 10.88 12.20
CA ILE A 22 5.34 9.48 11.81
C ILE A 22 6.42 9.44 10.74
N LEU A 23 6.20 10.09 9.59
CA LEU A 23 7.15 10.05 8.46
C LEU A 23 8.56 10.54 8.83
N PRO A 24 8.75 11.61 9.63
CA PRO A 24 10.10 12.07 10.00
C PRO A 24 10.89 11.08 10.87
N LYS A 25 10.20 10.14 11.54
CA LYS A 25 10.86 9.08 12.32
C LYS A 25 11.27 7.88 11.46
N LEU A 26 10.79 7.81 10.22
CA LEU A 26 11.10 6.71 9.31
C LEU A 26 12.42 7.00 8.59
N ASN A 27 13.41 6.14 8.81
CA ASN A 27 14.71 6.22 8.13
C ASN A 27 14.75 5.27 6.92
N PHE A 28 13.90 5.51 5.93
CA PHE A 28 13.81 4.70 4.72
C PHE A 28 14.28 5.48 3.48
N ASP A 29 14.99 4.77 2.60
CA ASP A 29 15.38 5.30 1.30
C ASP A 29 14.15 5.67 0.46
N VAL A 30 14.24 6.83 -0.19
CA VAL A 30 13.35 7.19 -1.29
C VAL A 30 13.94 6.63 -2.58
N VAL A 31 13.15 5.83 -3.30
CA VAL A 31 13.52 5.19 -4.57
C VAL A 31 12.45 5.47 -5.62
N TYR A 32 12.71 5.13 -6.88
CA TYR A 32 11.68 5.16 -7.90
C TYR A 32 10.72 3.99 -7.70
N CYS A 33 9.47 4.31 -7.38
CA CYS A 33 8.40 3.34 -7.11
C CYS A 33 7.36 3.37 -8.23
N HIS A 34 6.69 2.24 -8.45
CA HIS A 34 5.56 2.15 -9.37
C HIS A 34 4.28 2.74 -8.76
N ASN A 35 4.08 2.54 -7.45
CA ASN A 35 2.95 2.99 -6.63
C ASN A 35 1.58 2.38 -6.99
N ASP A 36 1.52 1.47 -7.96
CA ASP A 36 0.27 0.83 -8.42
C ASP A 36 0.51 -0.60 -8.95
N LEU A 37 1.23 -1.40 -8.16
CA LEU A 37 1.55 -2.80 -8.50
C LEU A 37 0.36 -3.75 -8.27
N ILE A 38 -0.77 -3.47 -8.91
CA ILE A 38 -1.88 -4.44 -9.04
C ILE A 38 -1.49 -5.60 -9.95
N CYS A 39 -2.12 -6.76 -9.80
CA CYS A 39 -1.85 -7.95 -10.63
C CYS A 39 -1.97 -7.68 -12.15
N LYS A 40 -2.85 -6.76 -12.56
CA LYS A 40 -3.03 -6.40 -13.99
C LYS A 40 -1.81 -5.68 -14.58
N ASN A 41 -0.97 -5.07 -13.74
CA ASN A 41 0.23 -4.33 -14.14
C ASN A 41 1.50 -5.21 -14.09
N VAL A 42 1.36 -6.50 -13.76
CA VAL A 42 2.46 -7.48 -13.73
C VAL A 42 2.26 -8.49 -14.86
N ILE A 43 3.13 -8.44 -15.86
CA ILE A 43 3.07 -9.28 -17.05
C ILE A 43 4.11 -10.40 -16.93
N TYR A 44 3.64 -11.64 -16.93
CA TYR A 44 4.49 -12.82 -16.98
C TYR A 44 4.54 -13.40 -18.39
N ASP A 45 5.73 -13.41 -18.98
CA ASP A 45 6.01 -14.06 -20.26
C ASP A 45 6.48 -15.49 -20.03
N ARG A 46 5.61 -16.46 -20.29
CA ARG A 46 5.92 -17.89 -20.16
C ARG A 46 7.00 -18.37 -21.13
N SER A 47 7.22 -17.67 -22.24
CA SER A 47 8.19 -18.09 -23.26
C SER A 47 9.63 -17.76 -22.86
N THR A 48 9.82 -16.67 -22.12
CA THR A 48 11.13 -16.25 -21.60
C THR A 48 11.30 -16.52 -20.10
N ASP A 49 10.23 -16.91 -19.41
CA ASP A 49 10.17 -17.04 -17.94
C ASP A 49 10.46 -15.72 -17.21
N ASP A 50 10.07 -14.59 -17.81
CA ASP A 50 10.33 -13.26 -17.28
C ASP A 50 9.06 -12.56 -16.81
N VAL A 51 9.23 -11.65 -15.85
CA VAL A 51 8.19 -10.75 -15.36
C VAL A 51 8.56 -9.31 -15.73
N SER A 52 7.60 -8.58 -16.29
CA SER A 52 7.70 -7.15 -16.62
C SER A 52 6.58 -6.37 -15.97
N PHE A 53 6.84 -5.11 -15.62
CA PHE A 53 5.82 -4.18 -15.13
C PHE A 53 5.40 -3.21 -16.24
N ILE A 54 4.12 -2.81 -16.21
CA ILE A 54 3.54 -1.84 -17.15
C ILE A 54 2.67 -0.83 -16.40
N ASP A 55 2.26 0.24 -17.09
CA ASP A 55 1.33 1.24 -16.55
C ASP A 55 1.87 2.08 -15.38
N PHE A 56 2.94 2.82 -15.65
CA PHE A 56 3.66 3.66 -14.70
C PHE A 56 2.99 5.04 -14.46
N GLU A 57 1.66 5.15 -14.57
CA GLU A 57 0.96 6.44 -14.47
C GLU A 57 1.07 7.10 -13.09
N TYR A 58 1.20 6.29 -12.02
CA TYR A 58 1.43 6.75 -10.64
C TYR A 58 2.91 6.69 -10.22
N ALA A 59 3.82 6.35 -11.15
CA ALA A 59 5.20 6.12 -10.79
C ALA A 59 5.92 7.43 -10.42
N MET A 60 6.54 7.45 -9.24
CA MET A 60 7.28 8.59 -8.73
C MET A 60 8.29 8.14 -7.67
N TYR A 61 9.17 9.07 -7.28
CA TYR A 61 10.03 8.85 -6.12
C TYR A 61 9.20 8.75 -4.86
N ASN A 62 9.30 7.62 -4.16
CA ASN A 62 8.57 7.34 -2.93
C ASN A 62 9.38 6.39 -2.04
N TYR A 63 8.91 6.12 -0.83
CA TYR A 63 9.51 5.09 0.03
C TYR A 63 9.32 3.71 -0.60
N TRP A 64 10.38 2.92 -0.70
CA TRP A 64 10.31 1.57 -1.27
C TRP A 64 9.30 0.67 -0.54
N ILE A 65 9.16 0.86 0.77
CA ILE A 65 8.24 0.08 1.60
C ILE A 65 6.77 0.40 1.30
N TYR A 66 6.46 1.61 0.83
CA TYR A 66 5.11 1.94 0.37
C TYR A 66 4.73 1.08 -0.84
N ASP A 67 5.62 0.91 -1.80
CA ASP A 67 5.34 0.16 -3.03
C ASP A 67 5.08 -1.33 -2.74
N ILE A 68 5.83 -1.89 -1.78
CA ILE A 68 5.62 -3.27 -1.31
C ILE A 68 4.31 -3.39 -0.52
N ALA A 69 4.05 -2.47 0.41
CA ALA A 69 2.80 -2.49 1.17
C ALA A 69 1.58 -2.33 0.26
N ASN A 70 1.69 -1.45 -0.76
CA ASN A 70 0.69 -1.29 -1.80
C ASN A 70 0.48 -2.59 -2.57
N HIS A 71 1.55 -3.24 -3.04
CA HIS A 71 1.44 -4.52 -3.72
C HIS A 71 0.74 -5.58 -2.87
N PHE A 72 1.05 -5.67 -1.57
CA PHE A 72 0.44 -6.63 -0.66
C PHE A 72 -1.05 -6.42 -0.43
N ILE A 73 -1.53 -5.17 -0.34
CA ILE A 73 -2.98 -4.94 -0.20
C ILE A 73 -3.75 -5.31 -1.47
N GLU A 74 -3.09 -5.32 -2.64
CA GLU A 74 -3.69 -5.73 -3.91
C GLU A 74 -3.82 -7.25 -4.06
N TYR A 75 -3.25 -8.05 -3.14
CA TYR A 75 -3.51 -9.49 -3.08
C TYR A 75 -5.00 -9.78 -2.84
N ALA A 76 -5.71 -8.85 -2.19
CA ALA A 76 -7.15 -8.96 -2.02
C ALA A 76 -7.89 -8.91 -3.37
N GLY A 77 -7.36 -8.22 -4.38
CA GLY A 77 -8.04 -7.90 -5.62
C GLY A 77 -8.88 -6.62 -5.56
N VAL A 78 -9.48 -6.22 -6.69
CA VAL A 78 -10.14 -4.92 -6.84
C VAL A 78 -11.68 -5.03 -6.89
N GLU A 79 -12.23 -5.92 -7.72
CA GLU A 79 -13.69 -5.99 -7.96
C GLU A 79 -14.45 -6.73 -6.87
N GLN A 80 -13.90 -7.86 -6.41
CA GLN A 80 -14.45 -8.68 -5.32
C GLN A 80 -13.33 -9.03 -4.34
N PRO A 81 -12.91 -8.08 -3.51
CA PRO A 81 -11.71 -8.27 -2.70
C PRO A 81 -11.90 -9.30 -1.60
N ASP A 82 -10.96 -10.23 -1.50
CA ASP A 82 -10.80 -11.10 -0.33
C ASP A 82 -9.63 -10.61 0.52
N PHE A 83 -9.94 -9.81 1.55
CA PHE A 83 -8.93 -9.26 2.44
C PHE A 83 -8.20 -10.31 3.29
N ASN A 84 -8.66 -11.57 3.31
CA ASN A 84 -7.91 -12.66 3.95
C ASN A 84 -6.68 -13.09 3.14
N LEU A 85 -6.56 -12.64 1.88
CA LEU A 85 -5.41 -12.90 1.03
C LEU A 85 -4.23 -11.95 1.31
N TYR A 86 -4.40 -10.94 2.18
CA TYR A 86 -3.28 -10.12 2.62
C TYR A 86 -2.19 -11.02 3.23
N PRO A 87 -0.92 -10.91 2.78
CA PRO A 87 0.11 -11.87 3.15
C PRO A 87 0.37 -11.85 4.65
N ASN A 88 0.38 -13.04 5.26
CA ASN A 88 0.82 -13.21 6.64
C ASN A 88 2.32 -12.91 6.80
N ILE A 89 2.76 -12.77 8.05
CA ILE A 89 4.15 -12.39 8.36
C ILE A 89 5.21 -13.29 7.71
N GLU A 90 4.95 -14.60 7.58
CA GLU A 90 5.91 -15.53 6.97
C GLU A 90 5.99 -15.32 5.45
N HIS A 91 4.87 -15.05 4.78
CA HIS A 91 4.87 -14.68 3.37
C HIS A 91 5.56 -13.33 3.15
N GLN A 92 5.29 -12.32 3.99
CA GLN A 92 5.94 -11.02 3.91
C GLN A 92 7.46 -11.15 4.05
N LYS A 93 7.94 -11.95 5.02
CA LYS A 93 9.37 -12.24 5.20
C LYS A 93 9.99 -12.90 3.97
N GLN A 94 9.32 -13.88 3.36
CA GLN A 94 9.82 -14.55 2.16
C GLN A 94 9.98 -13.58 0.98
N PHE A 95 9.00 -12.68 0.80
CA PHE A 95 9.07 -11.62 -0.20
C PHE A 95 10.25 -10.67 0.10
N LEU A 96 10.36 -10.20 1.34
CA LEU A 96 11.41 -9.27 1.76
C LEU A 96 12.82 -9.86 1.64
N GLN A 97 13.00 -11.14 1.99
CA GLN A 97 14.27 -11.84 1.82
C GLN A 97 14.69 -11.86 0.35
N THR A 98 13.76 -12.16 -0.55
CA THR A 98 14.01 -12.14 -2.00
C THR A 98 14.32 -10.72 -2.49
N TYR A 99 13.52 -9.74 -2.07
CA TYR A 99 13.72 -8.33 -2.42
C TYR A 99 15.09 -7.79 -1.96
N PHE A 100 15.47 -8.06 -0.71
CA PHE A 100 16.75 -7.63 -0.15
C PHE A 100 17.94 -8.34 -0.78
N TYR A 101 17.81 -9.62 -1.13
CA TYR A 101 18.81 -10.35 -1.90
C TYR A 101 19.10 -9.66 -3.23
N TYR A 102 18.07 -9.31 -4.01
CA TYR A 102 18.25 -8.62 -5.29
C TYR A 102 18.70 -7.16 -5.14
N ARG A 103 18.35 -6.49 -4.03
CA ARG A 103 18.94 -5.18 -3.66
C ARG A 103 20.38 -5.27 -3.16
N LYS A 104 20.95 -6.47 -3.01
CA LYS A 104 22.30 -6.70 -2.47
C LYS A 104 22.46 -6.14 -1.06
N LEU A 105 21.39 -6.11 -0.27
CA LEU A 105 21.44 -5.77 1.14
C LEU A 105 21.90 -7.00 1.93
N THR A 106 22.91 -6.83 2.78
CA THR A 106 23.50 -7.88 3.60
C THR A 106 23.19 -7.66 5.08
N ASN A 107 23.39 -8.69 5.91
CA ASN A 107 23.21 -8.64 7.36
C ASN A 107 21.75 -8.34 7.80
N ILE A 108 20.78 -8.87 7.06
CA ILE A 108 19.37 -8.80 7.45
C ILE A 108 19.07 -9.95 8.42
N ASP A 109 18.90 -9.62 9.70
CA ASP A 109 18.47 -10.58 10.71
C ASP A 109 16.94 -10.66 10.84
N ASN A 110 16.47 -11.61 11.64
CA ASN A 110 15.03 -11.83 11.84
C ASN A 110 14.36 -10.67 12.59
N ASP A 111 15.08 -9.99 13.49
CA ASP A 111 14.52 -8.88 14.25
C ASP A 111 14.27 -7.67 13.35
N TYR A 112 15.21 -7.40 12.45
CA TYR A 112 15.05 -6.41 11.39
C TYR A 112 13.87 -6.78 10.48
N LEU A 113 13.76 -8.03 10.01
CA LEU A 113 12.63 -8.47 9.17
C LEU A 113 11.28 -8.30 9.88
N ASN A 114 11.18 -8.68 11.15
CA ASN A 114 9.96 -8.50 11.94
C ASN A 114 9.57 -7.01 12.03
N ASN A 115 10.54 -6.14 12.34
CA ASN A 115 10.31 -4.70 12.38
C ASN A 115 9.87 -4.12 11.02
N ILE A 116 10.42 -4.60 9.91
CA ILE A 116 9.96 -4.20 8.58
C ILE A 116 8.54 -4.68 8.30
N CYS A 117 8.15 -5.89 8.70
CA CYS A 117 6.77 -6.38 8.54
C CYS A 117 5.77 -5.51 9.33
N ASP A 118 6.12 -5.12 10.56
CA ASP A 118 5.29 -4.20 11.35
C ASP A 118 5.14 -2.84 10.66
N LEU A 119 6.20 -2.33 10.04
CA LEU A 119 6.17 -1.08 9.28
C LEU A 119 5.37 -1.23 7.98
N ILE A 120 5.43 -2.37 7.29
CA ILE A 120 4.60 -2.66 6.12
C ILE A 120 3.11 -2.51 6.45
N ASP A 121 2.66 -3.03 7.59
CA ASP A 121 1.28 -2.85 8.04
C ASP A 121 0.91 -1.38 8.26
N LYS A 122 1.84 -0.54 8.75
CA LYS A 122 1.64 0.91 8.85
C LYS A 122 1.51 1.56 7.47
N PHE A 123 2.35 1.17 6.50
CA PHE A 123 2.27 1.66 5.13
C PHE A 123 1.05 1.14 4.37
N ALA A 124 0.52 -0.03 4.71
CA ALA A 124 -0.74 -0.55 4.18
C ALA A 124 -1.92 0.37 4.57
N ALA A 125 -1.91 0.92 5.79
CA ALA A 125 -2.88 1.96 6.19
C ALA A 125 -2.80 3.18 5.25
N LEU A 126 -1.59 3.68 4.98
CA LEU A 126 -1.37 4.83 4.10
C LEU A 126 -1.86 4.57 2.68
N SER A 127 -1.58 3.38 2.14
CA SER A 127 -2.05 3.01 0.81
C SER A 127 -3.58 2.86 0.76
N HIS A 128 -4.21 2.22 1.75
CA HIS A 128 -5.66 2.18 1.87
C HIS A 128 -6.29 3.56 1.92
N LEU A 129 -5.67 4.50 2.65
CA LEU A 129 -6.10 5.88 2.72
C LEU A 129 -6.00 6.57 1.35
N PHE A 130 -4.84 6.47 0.69
CA PHE A 130 -4.61 7.07 -0.63
C PHE A 130 -5.65 6.60 -1.65
N TRP A 131 -5.81 5.28 -1.81
CA TRP A 131 -6.73 4.70 -2.79
C TRP A 131 -8.20 4.95 -2.44
N SER A 132 -8.53 5.11 -1.17
CA SER A 132 -9.86 5.54 -0.74
C SER A 132 -10.17 6.97 -1.21
N LEU A 133 -9.25 7.91 -0.97
CA LEU A 133 -9.42 9.31 -1.39
C LEU A 133 -9.45 9.45 -2.92
N TRP A 134 -8.55 8.74 -3.61
CA TRP A 134 -8.57 8.62 -5.07
C TRP A 134 -9.94 8.16 -5.57
N ALA A 135 -10.50 7.12 -4.96
CA ALA A 135 -11.80 6.57 -5.37
C ALA A 135 -12.93 7.57 -5.15
N PHE A 136 -12.94 8.31 -4.05
CA PHE A 136 -13.98 9.33 -3.82
C PHE A 136 -13.90 10.49 -4.82
N VAL A 137 -12.70 10.86 -5.25
CA VAL A 137 -12.52 11.82 -6.35
C VAL A 137 -13.03 11.23 -7.66
N GLN A 138 -12.64 10.00 -8.00
CA GLN A 138 -13.06 9.32 -9.22
C GLN A 138 -14.57 9.09 -9.30
N ALA A 139 -15.24 8.88 -8.17
CA ALA A 139 -16.70 8.80 -8.10
C ALA A 139 -17.42 10.08 -8.59
N LYS A 140 -16.69 11.20 -8.72
CA LYS A 140 -17.21 12.47 -9.25
C LYS A 140 -16.75 12.78 -10.67
N ILE A 141 -15.57 12.33 -11.07
CA ILE A 141 -14.93 12.78 -12.32
C ILE A 141 -14.74 11.68 -13.36
N SER A 142 -14.72 10.40 -12.95
CA SER A 142 -14.48 9.29 -13.87
C SER A 142 -15.71 9.00 -14.73
N LYS A 143 -15.45 8.56 -15.96
CA LYS A 143 -16.47 8.08 -16.91
C LYS A 143 -16.53 6.56 -17.01
N ILE A 144 -15.63 5.86 -16.30
CA ILE A 144 -15.55 4.40 -16.30
C ILE A 144 -16.70 3.84 -15.46
N ASP A 145 -17.33 2.77 -15.95
CA ASP A 145 -18.35 2.03 -15.21
C ASP A 145 -17.71 1.17 -14.12
N PHE A 146 -17.43 1.80 -12.98
CA PHE A 146 -16.89 1.17 -11.79
C PHE A 146 -17.50 1.82 -10.55
N ASN A 147 -17.80 1.02 -9.52
CA ASN A 147 -18.39 1.55 -8.29
C ASN A 147 -17.32 2.16 -7.37
N TYR A 148 -16.77 3.30 -7.80
CA TYR A 148 -15.74 4.05 -7.08
C TYR A 148 -16.16 4.43 -5.66
N LYS A 149 -17.44 4.72 -5.45
CA LYS A 149 -17.96 5.07 -4.14
C LYS A 149 -17.77 3.90 -3.17
N GLU A 150 -18.27 2.71 -3.54
CA GLU A 150 -18.16 1.51 -2.70
C GLU A 150 -16.70 1.11 -2.48
N TYR A 151 -15.90 1.10 -3.54
CA TYR A 151 -14.46 0.83 -3.45
C TYR A 151 -13.77 1.79 -2.46
N GLY A 152 -14.10 3.08 -2.54
CA GLY A 152 -13.58 4.09 -1.63
C GLY A 152 -13.96 3.84 -0.16
N TYR A 153 -15.22 3.48 0.12
CA TYR A 153 -15.68 3.16 1.48
C TYR A 153 -14.97 1.93 2.04
N MET A 154 -14.85 0.89 1.22
CA MET A 154 -14.20 -0.35 1.59
C MET A 154 -12.72 -0.15 1.93
N ARG A 155 -11.97 0.57 1.09
CA ARG A 155 -10.57 0.92 1.37
C ARG A 155 -10.44 1.81 2.60
N PHE A 156 -11.38 2.75 2.80
CA PHE A 156 -11.38 3.60 4.00
C PHE A 156 -11.61 2.81 5.29
N LYS A 157 -12.47 1.79 5.25
CA LYS A 157 -12.66 0.88 6.39
C LYS A 157 -11.36 0.14 6.71
N LYS A 158 -10.64 -0.32 5.69
CA LYS A 158 -9.32 -0.94 5.87
C LYS A 158 -8.27 0.01 6.42
N TYR A 159 -8.28 1.29 6.02
CA TYR A 159 -7.45 2.28 6.69
C TYR A 159 -7.66 2.26 8.21
N PHE A 160 -8.90 2.21 8.71
CA PHE A 160 -9.16 2.12 10.16
C PHE A 160 -8.70 0.80 10.80
N ASP A 161 -8.81 -0.33 10.09
CA ASP A 161 -8.32 -1.63 10.59
C ASP A 161 -6.81 -1.56 10.91
N PHE A 162 -6.03 -0.83 10.11
CA PHE A 162 -4.59 -0.63 10.30
C PHE A 162 -4.21 0.66 11.04
N LYS A 163 -5.15 1.62 11.15
CA LYS A 163 -4.90 2.95 11.72
C LYS A 163 -4.30 2.88 13.12
N THR A 164 -4.81 2.00 13.98
CA THR A 164 -4.29 1.88 15.35
C THR A 164 -2.79 1.60 15.36
N LYS A 165 -2.32 0.65 14.53
CA LYS A 165 -0.89 0.34 14.38
C LYS A 165 -0.08 1.51 13.82
N LEU A 166 -0.67 2.30 12.92
CA LEU A 166 -0.01 3.47 12.34
C LEU A 166 0.32 4.51 13.42
N PHE A 167 -0.57 4.71 14.40
CA PHE A 167 -0.45 5.72 15.44
C PHE A 167 0.11 5.21 16.79
N GLU A 168 0.47 3.93 16.89
CA GLU A 168 1.32 3.36 17.95
C GLU A 168 2.78 3.81 17.82
#